data_AF-A0A1M3KXL0-F1
#
_entry.id   AF-A0A1M3KXL0-F1
#
_cell.length_a   1.000
_cell.length_b   1.000
_cell.length_c   1.000
_cell.angle_alpha   90.00
_cell.angle_beta   90.00
_cell.angle_gamma   90.00
#
_symmetry.space_group_name_H-M   'P 1'
#
loop_
_entity.id
_entity.type
_entity.pdbx_description
1 polymer ?
#
loop_
_entity_poly.entity_id
_entity_poly.type
_entity_poly.pdbx_seq_one_letter_code
_entity_poly.pdbx_strand_id
1 'polypeptide(L)'
;MYIVCLAIILVSSCMLTGCTKRTEADRKFDENIAAKKDAIDEQATRAKAELDRQREAYYASVDEHMVRLNAYLDSLETVYGQAKGDVKVEMRKRISELSAVRDTMRHRYMEVRTASEEAYQDLKRRFDSLKERNRFWEPNYNTQPKPDKNAGTGVKLAPNTNKK
;
A
#
# COMPACT_ATOMS: atom_id res chain seq x y z
N MET A 1 -85.72 10.84 -0.38
CA MET A 1 -85.52 11.55 0.91
C MET A 1 -84.28 12.41 0.73
N TYR A 2 -84.44 13.65 0.26
CA TYR A 2 -84.63 14.88 1.06
C TYR A 2 -83.37 15.25 1.88
N ILE A 3 -82.64 16.28 1.43
CA ILE A 3 -82.36 17.58 2.11
C ILE A 3 -80.96 17.58 2.73
N VAL A 4 -79.94 18.21 2.12
CA VAL A 4 -79.64 19.66 2.09
C VAL A 4 -79.47 20.28 3.48
N CYS A 5 -78.22 20.53 3.86
CA CYS A 5 -77.76 21.62 4.74
C CYS A 5 -76.28 21.80 4.39
N LEU A 6 -75.86 22.66 3.46
CA LEU A 6 -76.01 24.12 3.38
C LEU A 6 -75.44 24.86 4.59
N ALA A 7 -74.16 25.22 4.42
CA ALA A 7 -73.46 26.45 4.80
C ALA A 7 -73.52 26.96 6.26
N ILE A 8 -72.33 27.22 6.81
CA ILE A 8 -71.87 28.42 7.56
C ILE A 8 -70.33 28.26 7.66
N ILE A 9 -69.54 28.89 6.80
CA ILE A 9 -68.88 30.20 7.00
C ILE A 9 -68.17 30.30 8.37
N LEU A 10 -66.84 30.16 8.39
CA LEU A 10 -65.97 31.19 8.97
C LEU A 10 -64.49 30.93 8.65
N VAL A 11 -63.94 31.94 7.98
CA VAL A 11 -62.53 32.30 7.88
C VAL A 11 -61.78 31.94 9.16
N SER A 12 -60.73 31.12 9.04
CA SER A 12 -59.56 31.29 9.90
C SER A 12 -58.31 30.95 9.12
N SER A 13 -57.80 31.99 8.47
CA SER A 13 -56.42 32.14 8.08
C SER A 13 -55.50 31.89 9.28
N CYS A 14 -55.15 30.63 9.57
CA CYS A 14 -53.92 30.35 10.29
C CYS A 14 -52.80 30.30 9.26
N MET A 15 -52.31 31.49 8.94
CA MET A 15 -50.91 31.67 8.59
C MET A 15 -50.07 31.09 9.72
N LEU A 16 -49.71 29.81 9.59
CA LEU A 16 -48.54 29.25 10.26
C LEU A 16 -47.38 29.31 9.27
N THR A 17 -47.06 30.53 8.82
CA THR A 17 -45.69 30.92 8.51
C THR A 17 -44.89 30.86 9.81
N GLY A 18 -44.56 29.64 10.23
CA GLY A 18 -43.60 29.38 11.27
C GLY A 18 -42.20 29.72 10.77
N CYS A 19 -41.92 31.02 10.60
CA CYS A 19 -40.55 31.53 10.69
C CYS A 19 -40.15 31.46 12.18
N THR A 20 -39.87 30.26 12.67
CA THR A 20 -39.14 30.10 13.92
C THR A 20 -37.78 30.75 13.72
N LYS A 21 -37.60 31.95 14.28
CA LYS A 21 -36.28 32.57 14.40
C LYS A 21 -35.38 31.55 15.09
N ARG A 22 -34.38 31.01 14.39
CA ARG A 22 -33.34 30.16 15.01
C ARG A 22 -32.82 30.91 16.23
N THR A 23 -32.88 30.26 17.37
CA THR A 23 -32.38 30.86 18.61
C THR A 23 -30.86 30.96 18.53
N GLU A 24 -30.26 31.85 19.33
CA GLU A 24 -28.79 31.96 19.39
C GLU A 24 -28.14 30.62 19.80
N ALA A 25 -28.85 29.79 20.57
CA ALA A 25 -28.46 28.44 20.94
C ALA A 25 -28.40 27.50 19.72
N ASP A 26 -29.40 27.55 18.84
CA ASP A 26 -29.42 26.73 17.61
C ASP A 26 -28.28 27.10 16.67
N ARG A 27 -28.00 28.40 16.51
CA ARG A 27 -26.87 28.88 15.71
C ARG A 27 -25.52 28.41 16.27
N LYS A 28 -25.33 28.52 17.59
CA LYS A 28 -24.11 28.04 18.26
C LYS A 28 -23.95 26.52 18.14
N PHE A 29 -25.04 25.76 18.17
CA PHE A 29 -24.99 24.32 17.95
C PHE A 29 -24.57 23.99 16.52
N ASP A 30 -25.18 24.62 15.51
CA ASP A 30 -24.83 24.44 14.10
C ASP A 30 -23.36 24.81 13.79
N GLU A 31 -22.88 25.93 14.34
CA GLU A 31 -21.46 26.36 14.22
C GLU A 31 -20.51 25.33 14.84
N ASN A 32 -20.85 24.77 16.00
CA ASN A 32 -20.05 23.72 16.64
C ASN A 32 -20.06 22.41 15.84
N ILE A 33 -21.18 22.05 15.20
CA ILE A 33 -21.26 20.88 14.34
C ILE A 33 -20.43 21.10 13.06
N ALA A 34 -20.51 22.28 12.44
CA ALA A 34 -19.70 22.63 11.28
C ALA A 34 -18.21 22.59 11.62
N ALA A 35 -17.79 23.23 12.72
CA ALA A 35 -16.41 23.22 13.17
C ALA A 35 -15.89 21.80 13.48
N LYS A 36 -16.73 20.93 14.07
CA LYS A 36 -16.38 19.53 14.29
C LYS A 36 -16.26 18.75 12.98
N LYS A 37 -17.15 18.98 12.02
CA LYS A 37 -17.09 18.36 10.70
C LYS A 37 -15.81 18.76 9.97
N ASP A 38 -15.48 20.05 9.94
CA ASP A 38 -14.26 20.55 9.30
C ASP A 38 -13.00 19.97 9.96
N ALA A 39 -12.98 19.87 11.29
CA ALA A 39 -11.89 19.23 12.02
C ALA A 39 -11.76 17.73 11.69
N ILE A 40 -12.89 17.01 11.52
CA ILE A 40 -12.89 15.60 11.11
C ILE A 40 -12.39 15.45 9.66
N ASP A 41 -12.86 16.30 8.73
CA ASP A 41 -12.46 16.27 7.33
C ASP A 41 -10.96 16.59 7.18
N GLU A 42 -10.44 17.53 7.98
CA GLU A 42 -9.00 17.83 8.03
C GLU A 42 -8.19 16.65 8.60
N GLN A 43 -8.66 16.04 9.70
CA GLN A 43 -8.01 14.85 10.27
C GLN A 43 -8.01 13.68 9.28
N ALA A 44 -9.12 13.45 8.58
CA ALA A 44 -9.22 12.42 7.54
C ALA A 44 -8.24 12.67 6.40
N THR A 45 -8.07 13.93 5.98
CA THR A 45 -7.10 14.33 4.94
C THR A 45 -5.66 14.06 5.40
N ARG A 46 -5.31 14.44 6.64
CA ARG A 46 -3.98 14.18 7.22
C ARG A 46 -3.70 12.68 7.35
N ALA A 47 -4.68 11.91 7.81
CA ALA A 47 -4.58 10.46 7.94
C ALA A 47 -4.39 9.78 6.57
N LYS A 48 -5.13 10.20 5.54
CA LYS A 48 -4.97 9.71 4.18
C LYS A 48 -3.57 10.00 3.63
N ALA A 49 -3.08 11.24 3.79
CA ALA A 49 -1.74 11.60 3.32
C ALA A 49 -0.64 10.78 4.02
N GLU A 50 -0.80 10.47 5.30
CA GLU A 50 0.14 9.63 6.02
C GLU A 50 0.09 8.16 5.57
N LEU A 51 -1.10 7.63 5.32
CA LEU A 51 -1.27 6.27 4.77
C LEU A 51 -0.64 6.16 3.37
N ASP A 52 -0.82 7.17 2.53
CA ASP A 52 -0.20 7.23 1.20
C ASP A 52 1.34 7.24 1.32
N ARG A 53 1.92 8.00 2.26
CA ARG A 53 3.38 7.97 2.52
C ARG A 53 3.87 6.60 2.97
N GLN A 54 3.15 5.93 3.88
CA GLN A 54 3.52 4.60 4.35
C GLN A 54 3.48 3.58 3.22
N ARG A 55 2.51 3.72 2.32
CA ARG A 55 2.37 2.88 1.13
C ARG A 55 3.52 3.08 0.14
N GLU A 56 3.91 4.33 -0.13
CA GLU A 56 5.07 4.65 -0.96
C GLU A 56 6.38 4.15 -0.35
N ALA A 57 6.57 4.34 0.96
CA ALA A 57 7.75 3.81 1.66
C ALA A 57 7.84 2.29 1.59
N TYR A 58 6.69 1.61 1.68
CA TYR A 58 6.60 0.17 1.49
C TYR A 58 7.00 -0.24 0.06
N TYR A 59 6.50 0.46 -0.97
CA TYR A 59 6.88 0.20 -2.36
C TYR A 59 8.38 0.40 -2.60
N ALA A 60 8.94 1.52 -2.14
CA ALA A 60 10.36 1.79 -2.25
C ALA A 60 11.22 0.68 -1.60
N SER A 61 10.82 0.20 -0.42
CA SER A 61 11.51 -0.91 0.26
C SER A 61 11.47 -2.20 -0.56
N VAL A 62 10.32 -2.55 -1.14
CA VAL A 62 10.19 -3.76 -1.97
C VAL A 62 11.01 -3.64 -3.27
N ASP A 63 10.95 -2.49 -3.93
CA ASP A 63 11.73 -2.22 -5.14
C ASP A 63 13.24 -2.35 -4.89
N GLU A 64 13.72 -1.82 -3.78
CA GLU A 64 15.14 -1.92 -3.38
C GLU A 64 15.58 -3.39 -3.23
N HIS A 65 14.74 -4.22 -2.60
CA HIS A 65 15.03 -5.65 -2.45
C HIS A 65 15.00 -6.39 -3.80
N MET A 66 14.09 -6.02 -4.70
CA MET A 66 14.03 -6.59 -6.06
C MET A 66 15.28 -6.22 -6.87
N VAL A 67 15.79 -4.99 -6.74
CA VAL A 67 17.05 -4.55 -7.34
C VAL A 67 18.22 -5.39 -6.81
N ARG A 68 18.29 -5.61 -5.49
CA ARG A 68 19.32 -6.48 -4.90
C ARG A 68 19.24 -7.92 -5.39
N LEU A 69 18.04 -8.47 -5.56
CA LEU A 69 17.83 -9.81 -6.11
C LEU A 69 18.35 -9.93 -7.54
N ASN A 70 18.05 -8.94 -8.38
CA ASN A 70 18.54 -8.90 -9.77
C ASN A 70 20.06 -8.83 -9.82
N ALA A 71 20.67 -7.92 -9.06
CA ALA A 71 22.13 -7.82 -9.00
C ALA A 71 22.79 -9.13 -8.53
N TYR A 72 22.15 -9.85 -7.59
CA TYR A 72 22.63 -11.16 -7.16
C TYR A 72 22.49 -12.21 -8.26
N LEU A 73 21.38 -12.24 -8.99
CA LEU A 73 21.19 -13.12 -10.15
C LEU A 73 22.26 -12.87 -11.22
N ASP A 74 22.50 -11.61 -11.60
CA ASP A 74 23.51 -11.23 -12.59
C ASP A 74 24.92 -11.73 -12.21
N SER A 75 25.23 -11.66 -10.91
CA SER A 75 26.50 -12.17 -10.40
C SER A 75 26.63 -13.69 -10.50
N LEU A 76 25.53 -14.42 -10.23
CA LEU A 76 25.51 -15.88 -10.34
C LEU A 76 25.62 -16.28 -11.80
N GLU A 77 24.97 -15.56 -12.72
CA GLU A 77 25.09 -15.77 -14.16
C GLU A 77 26.53 -15.57 -14.64
N THR A 78 27.23 -14.56 -14.13
CA THR A 78 28.65 -14.32 -14.41
C THR A 78 29.52 -15.50 -13.95
N VAL A 79 29.32 -15.97 -12.71
CA VAL A 79 30.04 -17.13 -12.15
C VAL A 79 29.71 -18.41 -12.94
N TYR A 80 28.44 -18.60 -13.29
CA TYR A 80 27.98 -19.73 -14.10
C TYR A 80 28.65 -19.76 -15.50
N GLY A 81 28.87 -18.60 -16.12
CA GLY A 81 29.59 -18.48 -17.38
C GLY A 81 31.03 -18.99 -17.31
N GLN A 82 31.68 -18.86 -16.15
CA GLN A 82 33.06 -19.27 -15.90
C GLN A 82 33.18 -20.69 -15.31
N ALA A 83 32.12 -21.20 -14.69
CA ALA A 83 32.09 -22.50 -14.03
C ALA A 83 32.13 -23.68 -15.01
N LYS A 84 32.61 -24.83 -14.53
CA LYS A 84 32.67 -26.11 -15.26
C LYS A 84 32.22 -27.26 -14.36
N GLY A 85 31.83 -28.38 -14.97
CA GLY A 85 31.42 -29.60 -14.26
C GLY A 85 30.27 -29.36 -13.29
N ASP A 86 30.34 -29.97 -12.11
CA ASP A 86 29.27 -29.95 -11.10
C ASP A 86 28.96 -28.55 -10.57
N VAL A 87 29.97 -27.68 -10.48
CA VAL A 87 29.78 -26.27 -10.06
C VAL A 87 28.84 -25.55 -11.03
N LYS A 88 28.93 -25.82 -12.33
CA LYS A 88 28.06 -25.22 -13.34
C LYS A 88 26.62 -25.70 -13.20
N VAL A 89 26.43 -26.98 -12.86
CA VAL A 89 25.10 -27.59 -12.64
C VAL A 89 24.44 -26.97 -11.41
N GLU A 90 25.15 -26.88 -10.30
CA GLU A 90 24.65 -26.26 -9.05
C GLU A 90 24.32 -24.78 -9.26
N MET A 91 25.18 -24.02 -9.94
CA MET A 91 24.90 -22.61 -10.24
C MET A 91 23.66 -22.43 -11.11
N ARG A 92 23.48 -23.27 -12.15
CA ARG A 92 22.27 -23.24 -12.98
C ARG A 92 21.00 -23.49 -12.15
N LYS A 93 21.03 -24.49 -11.27
CA LYS A 93 19.92 -24.80 -10.37
C LYS A 93 19.61 -23.58 -9.49
N ARG A 94 20.64 -22.97 -8.90
CA ARG A 94 20.47 -21.80 -8.03
C ARG A 94 19.90 -20.58 -8.75
N ILE A 95 20.39 -20.27 -9.96
CA ILE A 95 19.86 -19.20 -10.80
C ILE A 95 18.39 -19.44 -11.13
N SER A 96 18.03 -20.68 -11.49
CA SER A 96 16.66 -21.06 -11.83
C SER A 96 15.71 -20.88 -10.65
N GLU A 97 16.08 -21.38 -9.46
CA GLU A 97 15.29 -21.24 -8.23
C GLU A 97 15.06 -19.76 -7.87
N LEU A 98 16.12 -18.95 -7.90
CA LEU A 98 16.04 -17.52 -7.55
C LEU A 98 15.28 -16.72 -8.60
N SER A 99 15.39 -17.07 -9.87
CA SER A 99 14.61 -16.43 -10.94
C SER A 99 13.12 -16.72 -10.79
N ALA A 100 12.75 -17.97 -10.47
CA ALA A 100 11.35 -18.31 -10.21
C ALA A 100 10.79 -17.57 -8.99
N VAL A 101 11.60 -17.41 -7.93
CA VAL A 101 11.26 -16.57 -6.77
C VAL A 101 11.04 -15.11 -7.18
N ARG A 102 11.98 -14.52 -7.93
CA ARG A 102 11.90 -13.14 -8.41
C ARG A 102 10.61 -12.94 -9.20
N ASP A 103 10.30 -13.83 -10.13
CA ASP A 103 9.15 -13.68 -11.02
C ASP A 103 7.83 -13.80 -10.24
N THR A 104 7.76 -14.75 -9.30
CA THR A 104 6.61 -14.88 -8.39
C THR A 104 6.42 -13.63 -7.53
N MET A 105 7.50 -13.12 -6.93
CA MET A 105 7.46 -11.91 -6.11
C MET A 105 7.05 -10.70 -6.94
N ARG A 106 7.64 -10.53 -8.12
CA ARG A 106 7.30 -9.43 -9.03
C ARG A 106 5.83 -9.44 -9.39
N HIS A 107 5.28 -10.61 -9.73
CA HIS A 107 3.87 -10.73 -10.06
C HIS A 107 2.97 -10.33 -8.89
N ARG A 108 3.21 -10.90 -7.70
CA ARG A 108 2.42 -10.59 -6.49
C ARG A 108 2.57 -9.14 -6.03
N TYR A 109 3.76 -8.57 -6.19
CA TYR A 109 4.01 -7.17 -5.87
C TYR A 109 3.22 -6.23 -6.80
N MET A 110 3.14 -6.55 -8.09
CA MET A 110 2.32 -5.80 -9.03
C MET A 110 0.84 -5.84 -8.62
N GLU A 111 0.31 -6.98 -8.18
CA GLU A 111 -1.07 -7.07 -7.66
C GLU A 111 -1.29 -6.11 -6.48
N VAL A 112 -0.34 -6.03 -5.54
CA VAL A 112 -0.41 -5.09 -4.41
C VAL A 112 -0.39 -3.64 -4.88
N ARG A 113 0.47 -3.32 -5.86
CA ARG A 113 0.69 -1.96 -6.34
C ARG A 113 -0.49 -1.42 -7.14
N THR A 114 -1.22 -2.29 -7.85
CA THR A 114 -2.43 -1.95 -8.60
C THR A 114 -3.72 -2.18 -7.79
N ALA A 115 -3.61 -2.55 -6.52
CA ALA A 115 -4.76 -2.83 -5.67
C ALA A 115 -5.58 -1.56 -5.38
N SER A 116 -6.91 -1.72 -5.35
CA SER A 116 -7.78 -0.70 -4.76
C SER A 116 -7.51 -0.57 -3.25
N GLU A 117 -8.01 0.50 -2.65
CA GLU A 117 -7.81 0.75 -1.22
C GLU A 117 -8.36 -0.39 -0.35
N GLU A 118 -9.51 -0.94 -0.73
CA GLU A 118 -10.20 -2.02 -0.04
C GLU A 118 -9.44 -3.34 -0.14
N ALA A 119 -8.80 -3.61 -1.29
CA ALA A 119 -8.06 -4.85 -1.53
C ALA A 119 -6.59 -4.79 -1.05
N TYR A 120 -6.04 -3.59 -0.85
CA TYR A 120 -4.63 -3.37 -0.57
C TYR A 120 -4.13 -4.18 0.63
N GLN A 121 -4.85 -4.12 1.75
CA GLN A 121 -4.40 -4.74 3.00
C GLN A 121 -4.34 -6.26 2.92
N ASP A 122 -5.29 -6.89 2.22
CA ASP A 122 -5.29 -8.35 2.03
C ASP A 122 -4.15 -8.78 1.10
N LEU A 123 -4.01 -8.11 -0.05
CA LEU A 123 -2.92 -8.40 -1.00
C LEU A 123 -1.54 -8.16 -0.38
N LYS A 124 -1.38 -7.05 0.35
CA LYS A 124 -0.16 -6.74 1.09
C LYS A 124 0.18 -7.85 2.08
N ARG A 125 -0.79 -8.30 2.88
CA ARG A 125 -0.59 -9.39 3.85
C ARG A 125 -0.16 -10.69 3.19
N ARG A 126 -0.78 -11.06 2.07
CA ARG A 126 -0.41 -12.25 1.29
C ARG A 126 1.02 -12.14 0.75
N PHE A 127 1.40 -10.96 0.28
CA PHE A 127 2.75 -10.69 -0.18
C PHE A 127 3.78 -10.70 0.96
N ASP A 128 3.47 -10.11 2.11
CA ASP A 128 4.34 -10.14 3.29
C ASP A 128 4.55 -11.57 3.80
N SER A 129 3.51 -12.40 3.84
CA SER A 129 3.65 -13.83 4.15
C SER A 129 4.55 -14.57 3.13
N LEU A 130 4.48 -14.18 1.85
CA LEU A 130 5.40 -14.73 0.84
C LEU A 130 6.84 -14.30 1.10
N LYS A 131 7.08 -13.04 1.47
CA LYS A 131 8.40 -12.52 1.88
C LYS A 131 8.95 -13.27 3.08
N GLU A 132 8.16 -13.45 4.13
CA GLU A 132 8.58 -14.15 5.36
C GLU A 132 9.01 -15.59 5.11
N ARG A 133 8.32 -16.30 4.21
CA ARG A 133 8.71 -17.66 3.81
C ARG A 133 9.98 -17.69 2.95
N ASN A 134 10.35 -16.56 2.38
CA ASN A 134 11.49 -16.46 1.48
C ASN A 134 12.67 -15.82 2.20
N ARG A 135 13.57 -16.67 2.66
CA ARG A 135 14.84 -16.35 3.32
C ARG A 135 15.68 -15.26 2.65
N PHE A 136 15.52 -15.03 1.34
CA PHE A 136 16.17 -13.91 0.65
C PHE A 136 15.74 -12.54 1.21
N TRP A 137 14.52 -12.42 1.74
CA TRP A 137 13.94 -11.14 2.19
C TRP A 137 14.19 -10.83 3.67
N GLU A 138 14.90 -11.71 4.38
CA GLU A 138 15.31 -11.45 5.76
C GLU A 138 16.41 -10.37 5.79
N PRO A 139 16.24 -9.26 6.55
CA PRO A 139 17.21 -8.15 6.60
C PRO A 139 18.63 -8.57 6.99
N ASN A 140 18.76 -9.68 7.74
CA ASN A 140 20.02 -10.20 8.27
C ASN A 140 20.54 -11.43 7.50
N TYR A 141 19.94 -11.80 6.37
CA TYR A 141 20.44 -12.93 5.59
C TYR A 141 21.70 -12.56 4.83
N ASN A 142 22.82 -12.83 5.49
CA ASN A 142 24.20 -12.44 5.18
C ASN A 142 24.80 -13.12 3.92
N THR A 143 23.95 -13.68 3.05
CA THR A 143 24.35 -14.24 1.74
C THR A 143 24.11 -13.27 0.58
N GLN A 144 23.44 -12.13 0.83
CA GLN A 144 23.33 -11.07 -0.17
C GLN A 144 24.68 -10.34 -0.27
N PRO A 145 25.30 -10.30 -1.46
CA PRO A 145 26.50 -9.51 -1.63
C PRO A 145 26.14 -8.03 -1.50
N LYS A 146 26.83 -7.31 -0.61
CA LYS A 146 26.68 -5.86 -0.51
C LYS A 146 27.18 -5.23 -1.81
N PRO A 147 26.44 -4.28 -2.42
CA PRO A 147 26.93 -3.58 -3.59
C PRO A 147 28.27 -2.89 -3.26
N ASP A 148 29.27 -3.07 -4.13
CA ASP A 148 30.56 -2.40 -3.98
C ASP A 148 30.35 -0.88 -4.10
N LYS A 149 30.98 -0.15 -3.18
CA LYS A 149 30.88 1.31 -3.01
C LYS A 149 31.39 2.07 -4.25
N ASN A 150 32.15 1.40 -5.12
CA ASN A 150 32.78 1.95 -6.31
C ASN A 150 32.27 1.33 -7.62
N ALA A 151 31.13 0.62 -7.62
CA ALA A 151 30.60 -0.02 -8.82
C ALA A 151 29.95 1.00 -9.78
N GLY A 152 30.76 1.77 -10.50
CA GLY A 152 30.35 2.38 -11.76
C GLY A 152 30.07 1.28 -12.80
N THR A 153 28.84 1.25 -13.31
CA THR A 153 28.38 0.58 -14.56
C THR A 153 28.84 -0.86 -14.88
N GLY A 154 29.37 -1.60 -13.91
CA GLY A 154 29.76 -3.01 -14.05
C GLY A 154 29.99 -3.61 -12.67
N VAL A 155 28.93 -4.21 -12.12
CA VAL A 155 28.82 -4.54 -10.68
C VAL A 155 29.85 -5.62 -10.28
N LYS A 156 30.96 -5.18 -9.69
CA LYS A 156 31.81 -6.05 -8.87
C LYS A 156 31.09 -6.30 -7.56
N LEU A 157 30.88 -7.57 -7.21
CA LEU A 157 30.43 -7.94 -5.88
C LEU A 157 31.61 -7.92 -4.91
N ALA A 158 31.40 -7.38 -3.71
CA ALA A 158 32.34 -7.57 -2.63
C ALA A 158 32.44 -9.06 -2.25
N PRO A 159 33.64 -9.59 -1.97
CA PRO A 159 33.80 -10.96 -1.50
C PRO A 159 32.99 -11.20 -0.22
N ASN A 160 32.29 -12.33 -0.15
CA ASN A 160 31.50 -12.73 1.01
C ASN A 160 32.43 -12.94 2.22
N THR A 161 32.38 -12.00 3.17
CA THR A 161 33.21 -12.02 4.39
C THR A 161 32.67 -12.95 5.49
N ASN A 162 31.60 -13.70 5.25
CA ASN A 162 31.03 -14.66 6.22
C ASN A 162 31.56 -16.08 6.08
N LYS A 163 32.61 -16.30 5.27
CA LYS A 163 33.43 -17.50 5.41
C LYS A 163 34.34 -17.33 6.63
N LYS A 164 33.84 -17.73 7.80
CA LYS A 164 34.69 -18.28 8.86
C LYS A 164 34.43 -19.77 8.92
#